data_AF-A0A2D5YJ25-F1
#
_entry.id   AF-A0A2D5YJ25-F1
#
_cell.length_a   1.000
_cell.length_b   1.000
_cell.length_c   1.000
_cell.angle_alpha   90.00
_cell.angle_beta   90.00
_cell.angle_gamma   90.00
#
_symmetry.space_group_name_H-M   'P 1'
#
loop_
_entity.id
_entity.type
_entity.pdbx_description
1 polymer ?
#
loop_
_entity_poly.entity_id
_entity_poly.type
_entity_poly.pdbx_seq_one_letter_code
_entity_poly.pdbx_strand_id
1 'polypeptide(L)'
;MAITRRSFLKGALALAGTGMSGALAVPGLKTLLPPPVVHCNPDEAHDTLTYKGEEGSWYESLEGKVALKEDFQLNQSAMVMWAPKELEEELGSCKAVLTLVKVPAEDTMTEWGVSDDGGNTMMMAYHTYKCPHLCCKPVFKKEGTGISGDSFENMFLCPCHLSRFDPLS
;
A
#
# COMPACT_ATOMS: atom_id res chain seq x y z
N MET A 1 46.91 -2.89 41.22
CA MET A 1 46.30 -3.91 42.12
C MET A 1 46.70 -5.29 41.64
N ALA A 2 47.14 -6.18 42.52
CA ALA A 2 47.48 -7.55 42.14
C ALA A 2 46.20 -8.37 41.88
N ILE A 3 46.09 -9.00 40.71
CA ILE A 3 44.99 -9.90 40.39
C ILE A 3 45.12 -11.14 41.29
N THR A 4 44.11 -11.38 42.12
CA THR A 4 44.04 -12.55 43.00
C THR A 4 43.18 -13.64 42.36
N ARG A 5 43.43 -14.91 42.70
CA ARG A 5 42.64 -16.04 42.17
C ARG A 5 41.13 -15.86 42.37
N ARG A 6 40.71 -15.25 43.49
CA ARG A 6 39.30 -14.93 43.77
C ARG A 6 38.73 -13.79 42.92
N SER A 7 39.53 -12.77 42.56
CA SER A 7 39.07 -11.68 41.69
C SER A 7 38.99 -12.13 40.23
N PHE A 8 39.90 -13.00 39.77
CA PHE A 8 39.79 -13.67 38.48
C PHE A 8 38.52 -14.54 38.38
N LEU A 9 38.24 -15.37 39.39
CA LEU A 9 37.05 -16.23 39.39
C LEU A 9 35.73 -15.43 39.39
N LYS A 10 35.66 -14.33 40.15
CA LYS A 10 34.50 -13.41 40.15
C LYS A 10 34.31 -12.72 38.79
N GLY A 11 35.41 -12.30 38.15
CA GLY A 11 35.37 -11.73 36.80
C GLY A 11 34.87 -12.73 35.76
N ALA A 12 35.35 -13.98 35.81
CA ALA A 12 34.90 -15.04 34.90
C ALA A 12 33.42 -15.39 35.08
N LEU A 13 32.93 -15.46 36.33
CA LEU A 13 31.51 -15.70 36.63
C LEU A 13 30.61 -14.55 36.16
N ALA A 14 31.04 -13.30 36.33
CA ALA A 14 30.30 -12.13 35.85
C ALA A 14 30.21 -12.08 34.31
N LEU A 15 31.30 -12.43 33.62
CA LEU A 15 31.33 -12.53 32.16
C LEU A 15 30.47 -13.69 31.64
N ALA A 16 30.49 -14.84 32.30
CA ALA A 16 29.62 -15.97 31.96
C ALA A 16 28.13 -15.65 32.16
N GLY A 17 27.78 -15.01 33.29
CA GLY A 17 26.39 -14.61 33.58
C GLY A 17 25.86 -13.55 32.62
N THR A 18 26.67 -12.55 32.25
CA THR A 18 26.29 -11.53 31.27
C THR A 18 26.21 -12.10 29.84
N GLY A 19 27.13 -12.99 29.47
CA GLY A 19 27.10 -13.70 28.18
C GLY A 19 25.86 -14.59 28.03
N MET A 20 25.45 -15.28 29.10
CA MET A 20 24.24 -16.10 29.12
C MET A 20 22.95 -15.26 29.04
N SER A 21 22.85 -14.16 29.78
CA SER A 21 21.69 -13.27 29.71
C SER A 21 21.54 -12.63 28.33
N GLY A 22 22.64 -12.24 27.69
CA GLY A 22 22.64 -11.76 26.31
C GLY A 22 22.22 -12.85 25.31
N ALA A 23 22.75 -14.06 25.45
CA ALA A 23 22.43 -15.19 24.57
C ALA A 23 20.96 -15.66 24.67
N LEU A 24 20.28 -15.42 25.79
CA LEU A 24 18.86 -15.74 25.98
C LEU A 24 17.92 -14.61 25.52
N ALA A 25 18.33 -13.35 25.65
CA ALA A 25 17.52 -12.20 25.21
C ALA A 25 17.57 -11.98 23.68
N VAL A 26 18.72 -12.24 23.04
CA VAL A 26 18.92 -11.99 21.61
C VAL A 26 17.99 -12.82 20.71
N PRO A 27 17.75 -14.13 20.94
CA PRO A 27 16.82 -14.91 20.12
C PRO A 27 15.38 -14.39 20.18
N GLY A 28 14.89 -14.01 21.37
CA GLY A 28 13.55 -13.44 21.54
C GLY A 28 13.40 -12.03 20.96
N LEU A 29 14.47 -11.25 20.94
CA LEU A 29 14.51 -9.95 20.24
C LEU A 29 14.64 -10.13 18.72
N LYS A 30 15.38 -11.14 18.25
CA LYS A 30 15.52 -11.46 16.82
C LYS A 30 14.21 -11.90 16.18
N THR A 31 13.30 -12.51 16.92
CA THR A 31 11.95 -12.82 16.41
C THR A 31 11.07 -11.59 16.21
N LEU A 32 11.44 -10.44 16.80
CA LEU A 32 10.77 -9.16 16.57
C LEU A 32 11.43 -8.34 15.46
N LEU A 33 12.62 -8.76 15.00
CA LEU A 33 13.24 -8.12 13.85
C LEU A 33 12.45 -8.50 12.59
N PRO A 34 12.24 -7.55 11.67
CA PRO A 34 11.61 -7.87 10.41
C PRO A 34 12.37 -9.00 9.71
N PRO A 35 11.66 -9.91 9.03
CA PRO A 35 12.30 -10.99 8.31
C PRO A 35 13.33 -10.44 7.32
N PRO A 36 14.36 -11.23 6.96
CA PRO A 36 15.32 -10.81 5.95
C PRO A 36 14.59 -10.39 4.67
N VAL A 37 15.11 -9.37 4.00
CA VAL A 37 14.53 -8.82 2.77
C VAL A 37 14.37 -9.95 1.75
N VAL A 38 13.13 -10.25 1.40
CA VAL A 38 12.80 -11.21 0.34
C VAL A 38 12.65 -10.40 -0.94
N HIS A 39 13.56 -10.62 -1.88
CA HIS A 39 13.51 -9.98 -3.19
C HIS A 39 12.32 -10.49 -4.00
N CYS A 40 11.80 -9.63 -4.88
CA CYS A 40 10.66 -9.97 -5.71
C CYS A 40 11.06 -11.01 -6.76
N ASN A 41 10.11 -11.88 -7.12
CA ASN A 41 10.31 -12.83 -8.19
C ASN A 41 10.22 -12.11 -9.54
N PRO A 42 11.32 -12.00 -10.33
CA PRO A 42 11.31 -11.25 -11.59
C PRO A 42 10.37 -11.87 -12.64
N ASP A 43 10.04 -13.16 -12.53
CA ASP A 43 9.13 -13.85 -13.44
C ASP A 43 7.65 -13.47 -13.21
N GLU A 44 7.32 -12.90 -12.04
CA GLU A 44 5.98 -12.42 -11.71
C GLU A 44 5.77 -10.93 -12.04
N ALA A 45 6.83 -10.24 -12.47
CA ALA A 45 6.76 -8.83 -12.80
C ALA A 45 6.00 -8.59 -14.11
N HIS A 46 5.11 -7.61 -14.12
CA HIS A 46 4.28 -7.23 -15.24
C HIS A 46 3.90 -5.74 -15.17
N ASP A 47 4.03 -5.06 -16.30
CA ASP A 47 3.76 -3.61 -16.40
C ASP A 47 2.28 -3.31 -16.68
N THR A 48 1.47 -4.34 -16.92
CA THR A 48 0.04 -4.21 -17.21
C THR A 48 -0.80 -4.13 -15.95
N LEU A 49 -1.80 -3.25 -15.93
CA LEU A 49 -2.78 -3.17 -14.86
C LEU A 49 -3.84 -4.26 -15.03
N THR A 50 -4.01 -5.14 -14.03
CA THR A 50 -4.98 -6.24 -14.08
C THR A 50 -6.01 -6.13 -12.96
N TYR A 51 -7.28 -6.45 -13.23
CA TYR A 51 -8.33 -6.37 -12.21
C TYR A 51 -8.03 -7.26 -11.00
N LYS A 52 -8.12 -6.67 -9.80
CA LYS A 52 -7.98 -7.38 -8.53
C LYS A 52 -9.36 -7.82 -8.05
N GLY A 53 -9.62 -9.11 -7.90
CA GLY A 53 -10.89 -9.62 -7.38
C GLY A 53 -11.37 -8.91 -6.10
N GLU A 54 -12.65 -8.51 -6.12
CA GLU A 54 -13.40 -7.96 -4.98
C GLU A 54 -14.87 -8.36 -5.11
N GLU A 55 -15.36 -9.11 -4.12
CA GLU A 55 -16.74 -9.61 -4.08
C GLU A 55 -17.77 -8.47 -4.12
N GLY A 56 -18.78 -8.61 -4.96
CA GLY A 56 -19.87 -7.64 -5.12
C GLY A 56 -19.48 -6.39 -5.92
N SER A 57 -18.26 -6.33 -6.46
CA SER A 57 -17.83 -5.26 -7.35
C SER A 57 -18.30 -5.50 -8.79
N TRP A 58 -18.51 -4.43 -9.56
CA TRP A 58 -18.94 -4.56 -10.97
C TRP A 58 -17.91 -5.27 -11.86
N TYR A 59 -16.64 -5.25 -11.44
CA TYR A 59 -15.50 -5.82 -12.16
C TYR A 59 -15.07 -7.19 -11.62
N GLU A 60 -15.86 -7.79 -10.73
CA GLU A 60 -15.55 -9.11 -10.14
C GLU A 60 -15.32 -10.18 -11.22
N SER A 61 -16.17 -10.22 -12.24
CA SER A 61 -16.05 -11.16 -13.38
C SER A 61 -14.86 -10.89 -14.32
N LEU A 62 -14.11 -9.82 -14.08
CA LEU A 62 -12.95 -9.40 -14.86
C LEU A 62 -11.64 -9.70 -14.15
N GLU A 63 -11.64 -10.35 -12.99
CA GLU A 63 -10.44 -10.69 -12.23
C GLU A 63 -9.33 -11.28 -13.12
N GLY A 64 -8.12 -10.74 -12.97
CA GLY A 64 -6.93 -11.14 -13.73
C GLY A 64 -6.88 -10.66 -15.18
N LYS A 65 -7.96 -10.08 -15.73
CA LYS A 65 -7.95 -9.46 -17.06
C LYS A 65 -7.28 -8.08 -16.99
N VAL A 66 -6.70 -7.67 -18.12
CA VAL A 66 -6.16 -6.31 -18.28
C VAL A 66 -7.28 -5.29 -18.19
N ALA A 67 -7.09 -4.25 -17.39
CA ALA A 67 -8.02 -3.14 -17.27
C ALA A 67 -7.88 -2.20 -18.47
N LEU A 68 -8.98 -1.98 -19.18
CA LEU A 68 -9.04 -1.06 -20.31
C LEU A 68 -9.80 0.20 -19.90
N LYS A 69 -9.40 1.36 -20.43
CA LYS A 69 -10.05 2.63 -20.09
C LYS A 69 -11.52 2.67 -20.54
N GLU A 70 -11.82 1.95 -21.62
CA GLU A 70 -13.16 1.78 -22.19
C GLU A 70 -14.11 0.96 -21.32
N ASP A 71 -13.59 0.19 -20.35
CA ASP A 71 -14.42 -0.60 -19.43
C ASP A 71 -15.18 0.29 -18.43
N PHE A 72 -14.72 1.53 -18.23
CA PHE A 72 -15.19 2.40 -17.16
C PHE A 72 -16.22 3.41 -17.66
N GLN A 73 -17.29 3.55 -16.89
CA GLN A 73 -18.21 4.69 -16.96
C GLN A 73 -17.66 5.87 -16.16
N LEU A 74 -18.17 7.07 -16.42
CA LEU A 74 -17.82 8.26 -15.65
C LEU A 74 -18.12 8.05 -14.15
N ASN A 75 -17.16 8.41 -13.30
CA ASN A 75 -17.17 8.22 -11.85
C ASN A 75 -17.34 6.75 -11.41
N GLN A 76 -16.85 5.82 -12.23
CA GLN A 76 -16.73 4.42 -11.89
C GLN A 76 -15.29 4.11 -11.49
N SER A 77 -15.12 3.25 -10.49
CA SER A 77 -13.80 2.86 -9.99
C SER A 77 -13.63 1.35 -9.94
N ALA A 78 -12.39 0.88 -10.07
CA ALA A 78 -12.02 -0.51 -9.90
C ALA A 78 -10.61 -0.64 -9.31
N MET A 79 -10.37 -1.69 -8.53
CA MET A 79 -9.03 -2.00 -8.07
C MET A 79 -8.27 -2.82 -9.10
N VAL A 80 -6.98 -2.49 -9.26
CA VAL A 80 -6.06 -3.21 -10.11
C VAL A 80 -4.79 -3.58 -9.35
N MET A 81 -4.17 -4.67 -9.79
CA MET A 81 -2.83 -5.07 -9.43
C MET A 81 -1.85 -4.49 -10.44
N TRP A 82 -0.71 -4.02 -9.93
CA TRP A 82 0.43 -3.55 -10.71
C TRP A 82 1.72 -4.09 -10.09
N ALA A 83 2.64 -4.63 -10.90
CA ALA A 83 3.88 -5.21 -10.39
C ALA A 83 5.03 -5.03 -11.40
N PRO A 84 5.40 -3.80 -11.77
CA PRO A 84 6.51 -3.59 -12.69
C PRO A 84 7.83 -3.99 -12.00
N LYS A 85 8.87 -4.24 -12.79
CA LYS A 85 10.16 -4.71 -12.26
C LYS A 85 10.81 -3.69 -11.32
N GLU A 86 10.61 -2.42 -11.62
CA GLU A 86 11.22 -1.27 -10.94
C GLU A 86 10.55 -0.97 -9.59
N LEU A 87 9.38 -1.56 -9.30
CA LEU A 87 8.63 -1.26 -8.07
C LEU A 87 9.39 -1.65 -6.81
N GLU A 88 10.17 -2.74 -6.86
CA GLU A 88 11.00 -3.16 -5.74
C GLU A 88 12.10 -2.14 -5.46
N GLU A 89 12.76 -1.64 -6.49
CA GLU A 89 13.86 -0.68 -6.36
C GLU A 89 13.36 0.68 -5.87
N GLU A 90 12.21 1.14 -6.36
CA GLU A 90 11.67 2.45 -6.02
C GLU A 90 10.93 2.47 -4.67
N LEU A 91 10.14 1.43 -4.38
CA LEU A 91 9.21 1.42 -3.25
C LEU A 91 9.40 0.23 -2.28
N GLY A 92 10.35 -0.67 -2.56
CA GLY A 92 10.56 -1.87 -1.73
C GLY A 92 9.37 -2.84 -1.74
N SER A 93 8.55 -2.80 -2.80
CA SER A 93 7.34 -3.63 -2.91
C SER A 93 7.30 -4.37 -4.24
N CYS A 94 6.93 -5.65 -4.23
CA CYS A 94 6.78 -6.46 -5.44
C CYS A 94 5.49 -6.16 -6.20
N LYS A 95 4.50 -5.60 -5.52
CA LYS A 95 3.19 -5.32 -6.11
C LYS A 95 2.55 -4.12 -5.43
N ALA A 96 1.82 -3.35 -6.20
CA ALA A 96 0.97 -2.27 -5.75
C ALA A 96 -0.48 -2.62 -6.08
N VAL A 97 -1.37 -2.26 -5.16
CA VAL A 97 -2.80 -2.22 -5.43
C VAL A 97 -3.18 -0.76 -5.64
N LEU A 98 -3.72 -0.47 -6.81
CA LEU A 98 -4.17 0.85 -7.20
C LEU A 98 -5.69 0.82 -7.38
N THR A 99 -6.34 1.98 -7.27
CA THR A 99 -7.69 2.16 -7.76
C THR A 99 -7.67 3.06 -8.97
N LEU A 100 -8.21 2.54 -10.06
CA LEU A 100 -8.47 3.30 -11.27
C LEU A 100 -9.84 3.96 -11.16
N VAL A 101 -9.94 5.21 -11.59
CA VAL A 101 -11.20 5.96 -11.66
C VAL A 101 -11.24 6.77 -12.93
N LYS A 102 -12.37 6.69 -13.64
CA LYS A 102 -12.67 7.60 -14.75
C LYS A 102 -13.36 8.85 -14.21
N VAL A 103 -12.76 10.01 -14.40
CA VAL A 103 -13.24 11.29 -13.88
C VAL A 103 -13.35 12.34 -15.00
N PRO A 104 -14.07 13.45 -14.79
CA PRO A 104 -13.99 14.61 -15.69
C PRO A 104 -12.55 15.09 -15.83
N ALA A 105 -12.18 15.52 -17.02
CA ALA A 105 -10.85 16.06 -17.26
C ALA A 105 -10.69 17.44 -16.61
N GLU A 106 -9.59 17.65 -15.88
CA GLU A 106 -9.14 18.95 -15.42
C GLU A 106 -7.70 19.20 -15.89
N ASP A 107 -7.35 20.46 -16.17
CA ASP A 107 -6.02 20.84 -16.70
C ASP A 107 -4.87 20.36 -15.79
N THR A 108 -5.11 20.35 -14.48
CA THR A 108 -4.18 19.90 -13.43
C THR A 108 -3.79 18.42 -13.56
N MET A 109 -4.58 17.62 -14.28
CA MET A 109 -4.40 16.17 -14.41
C MET A 109 -3.58 15.75 -15.63
N THR A 110 -3.25 16.67 -16.53
CA THR A 110 -2.70 16.37 -17.85
C THR A 110 -1.41 15.55 -17.80
N GLU A 111 -0.58 15.72 -16.76
CA GLU A 111 0.67 14.96 -16.57
C GLU A 111 0.51 13.68 -15.74
N TRP A 112 -0.65 13.49 -15.11
CA TRP A 112 -0.88 12.42 -14.11
C TRP A 112 -1.85 11.33 -14.59
N GLY A 113 -2.76 11.67 -15.51
CA GLY A 113 -3.79 10.76 -16.01
C GLY A 113 -3.65 10.44 -17.49
N VAL A 114 -4.47 9.49 -17.93
CA VAL A 114 -4.59 9.11 -19.34
C VAL A 114 -5.89 9.66 -19.90
N SER A 115 -5.80 10.49 -20.95
CA SER A 115 -6.97 11.08 -21.59
C SER A 115 -7.88 10.05 -22.26
N ASP A 116 -9.18 10.27 -22.13
CA ASP A 116 -10.24 9.45 -22.73
C ASP A 116 -11.41 10.30 -23.27
N ASP A 117 -12.33 9.67 -24.00
CA ASP A 117 -13.54 10.30 -24.59
C ASP A 117 -13.28 11.62 -25.35
N GLY A 118 -12.18 11.66 -26.12
CA GLY A 118 -11.80 12.84 -26.90
C GLY A 118 -11.31 14.03 -26.06
N GLY A 119 -10.84 13.79 -24.83
CA GLY A 119 -10.28 14.82 -23.96
C GLY A 119 -11.22 15.30 -22.84
N ASN A 120 -12.45 14.80 -22.79
CA ASN A 120 -13.43 15.24 -21.79
C ASN A 120 -13.32 14.48 -20.46
N THR A 121 -12.69 13.32 -20.48
CA THR A 121 -12.49 12.48 -19.30
C THR A 121 -11.04 12.08 -19.17
N MET A 122 -10.64 11.79 -17.94
CA MET A 122 -9.30 11.31 -17.59
C MET A 122 -9.44 10.01 -16.80
N MET A 123 -8.62 9.02 -17.17
CA MET A 123 -8.40 7.85 -16.36
C MET A 123 -7.26 8.12 -15.39
N MET A 124 -7.57 8.05 -14.10
CA MET A 124 -6.64 8.35 -13.01
C MET A 124 -6.36 7.10 -12.19
N ALA A 125 -5.13 6.94 -11.71
CA ALA A 125 -4.73 5.86 -10.83
C ALA A 125 -4.31 6.41 -9.47
N TYR A 126 -4.92 5.91 -8.39
CA TYR A 126 -4.61 6.33 -7.03
C TYR A 126 -4.14 5.16 -6.18
N HIS A 127 -3.13 5.39 -5.34
CA HIS A 127 -2.74 4.41 -4.33
C HIS A 127 -3.66 4.48 -3.09
N THR A 128 -4.91 4.08 -3.25
CA THR A 128 -5.95 4.11 -2.21
C THR A 128 -6.05 2.81 -1.41
N TYR A 129 -5.16 1.84 -1.65
CA TYR A 129 -5.12 0.63 -0.83
C TYR A 129 -4.70 0.93 0.62
N LYS A 130 -3.96 2.02 0.84
CA LYS A 130 -3.56 2.51 2.16
C LYS A 130 -3.80 4.02 2.23
N CYS A 131 -4.74 4.43 3.08
CA CYS A 131 -4.92 5.85 3.41
C CYS A 131 -3.64 6.40 4.06
N PRO A 132 -3.20 7.62 3.71
CA PRO A 132 -1.99 8.23 4.27
C PRO A 132 -2.08 8.55 5.77
N HIS A 133 -3.28 8.48 6.37
CA HIS A 133 -3.44 8.70 7.81
C HIS A 133 -3.02 7.46 8.63
N LEU A 134 -3.80 6.38 8.56
CA LEU A 134 -3.59 5.17 9.38
C LEU A 134 -3.82 3.88 8.55
N CYS A 135 -3.50 3.92 7.26
CA CYS A 135 -3.45 2.76 6.36
C CYS A 135 -4.75 1.94 6.18
N CYS A 136 -5.90 2.42 6.64
CA CYS A 136 -7.17 1.84 6.24
C CYS A 136 -7.38 2.00 4.73
N LYS A 137 -8.17 1.10 4.12
CA LYS A 137 -8.46 1.13 2.68
C LYS A 137 -9.62 2.10 2.39
N PRO A 138 -9.38 3.25 1.73
CA PRO A 138 -10.45 4.08 1.19
C PRO A 138 -11.34 3.34 0.20
N VAL A 139 -12.62 3.70 0.20
CA VAL A 139 -13.63 3.19 -0.72
C VAL A 139 -14.17 4.35 -1.54
N PHE A 140 -14.23 4.19 -2.85
CA PHE A 140 -14.85 5.19 -3.72
C PHE A 140 -16.37 5.20 -3.52
N LYS A 141 -16.94 6.37 -3.27
CA LYS A 141 -18.37 6.56 -2.99
C LYS A 141 -18.92 7.64 -3.90
N LYS A 142 -19.97 7.29 -4.65
CA LYS A 142 -20.65 8.20 -5.57
C LYS A 142 -21.29 9.39 -4.86
N GLU A 143 -21.91 9.16 -3.71
CA GLU A 143 -22.53 10.22 -2.91
C GLU A 143 -22.60 9.82 -1.44
N GLY A 144 -22.75 10.81 -0.57
CA GLY A 144 -22.99 10.59 0.85
C GLY A 144 -22.97 11.88 1.67
N THR A 145 -23.04 11.74 2.99
CA THR A 145 -23.00 12.85 3.94
C THR A 145 -21.86 12.63 4.91
N GLY A 146 -21.01 13.66 5.08
CA GLY A 146 -19.91 13.64 6.04
C GLY A 146 -20.40 13.80 7.48
N ILE A 147 -19.51 13.60 8.46
CA ILE A 147 -19.84 13.79 9.89
C ILE A 147 -20.27 15.23 10.17
N SER A 148 -19.70 16.20 9.45
CA SER A 148 -20.07 17.62 9.54
C SER A 148 -21.48 17.93 9.02
N GLY A 149 -22.14 16.97 8.35
CA GLY A 149 -23.42 17.17 7.67
C GLY A 149 -23.27 17.61 6.21
N ASP A 150 -22.06 17.89 5.74
CA ASP A 150 -21.82 18.29 4.35
C ASP A 150 -22.03 17.11 3.39
N SER A 151 -22.78 17.33 2.32
CA SER A 151 -22.87 16.38 1.21
C SER A 151 -21.55 16.29 0.46
N PHE A 152 -21.25 15.10 -0.06
CA PHE A 152 -20.13 14.89 -0.98
C PHE A 152 -20.55 14.00 -2.14
N GLU A 153 -19.83 14.12 -3.25
CA GLU A 153 -20.04 13.31 -4.44
C GLU A 153 -18.69 12.83 -4.99
N ASN A 154 -18.66 11.59 -5.48
CA ASN A 154 -17.53 10.98 -6.20
C ASN A 154 -16.18 11.06 -5.45
N MET A 155 -16.19 10.79 -4.14
CA MET A 155 -14.99 10.87 -3.29
C MET A 155 -14.52 9.51 -2.81
N PHE A 156 -13.22 9.40 -2.52
CA PHE A 156 -12.68 8.32 -1.71
C PHE A 156 -12.93 8.59 -0.22
N LEU A 157 -13.59 7.65 0.44
CA LEU A 157 -13.87 7.70 1.87
C LEU A 157 -13.03 6.67 2.62
N CYS A 158 -12.17 7.14 3.52
CA CYS A 158 -11.47 6.27 4.45
C CYS A 158 -12.40 5.86 5.61
N PRO A 159 -12.75 4.58 5.78
CA PRO A 159 -13.80 4.17 6.71
C PRO A 159 -13.41 4.33 8.20
N CYS A 160 -12.11 4.41 8.51
CA CYS A 160 -11.66 4.40 9.91
C CYS A 160 -11.83 5.76 10.61
N HIS A 161 -11.49 6.85 9.91
CA HIS A 161 -11.51 8.20 10.47
C HIS A 161 -12.20 9.20 9.55
N LEU A 162 -12.92 8.69 8.54
CA LEU A 162 -13.77 9.45 7.63
C LEU A 162 -13.04 10.60 6.90
N SER A 163 -11.74 10.41 6.66
CA SER A 163 -10.97 11.23 5.72
C SER A 163 -11.58 11.10 4.33
N ARG A 164 -11.77 12.23 3.66
CA ARG A 164 -12.30 12.34 2.30
C ARG A 164 -11.20 12.80 1.37
N PHE A 165 -11.11 12.17 0.21
CA PHE A 165 -10.18 12.58 -0.83
C PHE A 165 -10.98 12.75 -2.12
N ASP A 166 -10.93 13.95 -2.66
CA ASP A 166 -11.49 14.26 -3.96
C ASP A 166 -10.53 13.72 -5.02
N PRO A 167 -10.97 12.88 -5.97
CA PRO A 167 -10.11 12.47 -7.08
C PRO A 167 -9.66 13.66 -7.94
N LEU A 168 -10.33 14.81 -7.87
CA LEU A 168 -10.01 15.98 -8.67
C LEU A 168 -8.90 16.87 -8.09
N SER A 169 -8.53 16.70 -6.81
CA SER A 169 -7.61 17.61 -6.09
C SER A 169 -6.55 16.92 -5.25
#